data_AF-T1FD30-F1
#
_entry.id   AF-T1FD30-F1
#
_cell.length_a   1.000
_cell.length_b   1.000
_cell.length_c   1.000
_cell.angle_alpha   90.00
_cell.angle_beta   90.00
_cell.angle_gamma   90.00
#
_symmetry.space_group_name_H-M   'P 1'
#
loop_
_entity.id
_entity.type
_entity.pdbx_description
1 polymer ?
#
loop_
_entity_poly.entity_id
_entity_poly.type
_entity_poly.pdbx_seq_one_letter_code
_entity_poly.pdbx_strand_id
1 'polypeptide(L)'
;MTSNDEDINYELTQIPCGFIYQFQLLNTWGDDYYIGLSGIEFYDRNGEKINLNLKNLAAYPPSINCLEGVFNDIRTVDKLVDGFNDSLDGKHSWLAPILPQTINRLYVKFDRPMKVLRIKMWNYGKTPSRGVKDFNLLVDDLLVYNGRMQQREKCAKEFDTKCKTRYHTISFTKGEQLSLEHQAATAANSNKDSADESRFEISHNRLLILDSRSKSPNIIDQTTHINTDERNWEFYLGG
;
A
#
# COMPACT_ATOMS: atom_id res chain seq x y z
N MET A 1 18.58 -39.94 -21.13
CA MET A 1 17.52 -39.70 -20.14
C MET A 1 18.16 -39.11 -18.89
N THR A 2 18.09 -37.79 -18.75
CA THR A 2 18.06 -37.07 -17.47
C THR A 2 17.40 -35.74 -17.79
N SER A 3 16.09 -35.69 -17.52
CA SER A 3 15.26 -34.51 -17.46
C SER A 3 15.74 -33.60 -16.34
N ASN A 4 16.33 -32.46 -16.68
CA ASN A 4 16.44 -31.33 -15.76
C ASN A 4 15.23 -30.42 -16.01
N ASP A 5 14.05 -30.92 -15.62
CA ASP A 5 12.92 -30.07 -15.32
C ASP A 5 13.13 -29.54 -13.90
N GLU A 6 13.27 -28.22 -13.81
CA GLU A 6 12.84 -27.31 -12.71
C GLU A 6 13.71 -26.04 -12.69
N ASP A 7 13.92 -25.45 -13.87
CA ASP A 7 13.97 -23.98 -13.95
C ASP A 7 12.54 -23.48 -13.73
N ILE A 8 12.11 -23.41 -12.46
CA ILE A 8 10.98 -22.56 -12.06
C ILE A 8 11.45 -21.13 -12.27
N ASN A 9 11.32 -20.70 -13.52
CA ASN A 9 11.50 -19.36 -14.03
C ASN A 9 10.58 -18.45 -13.20
N TYR A 10 11.16 -17.86 -12.13
CA TYR A 10 10.46 -16.97 -11.21
C TYR A 10 9.75 -15.88 -12.01
N GLU A 11 8.43 -15.96 -11.93
CA GLU A 11 7.47 -15.35 -12.85
C GLU A 11 7.69 -13.85 -13.02
N LEU A 12 7.67 -13.41 -14.28
CA LEU A 12 7.56 -12.02 -14.67
C LEU A 12 6.39 -11.36 -13.91
N THR A 13 6.67 -10.44 -12.99
CA THR A 13 5.62 -9.62 -12.36
C THR A 13 4.88 -8.86 -13.46
N GLN A 14 3.72 -9.36 -13.85
CA GLN A 14 2.87 -8.67 -14.81
C GLN A 14 2.33 -7.41 -14.15
N ILE A 15 2.33 -6.29 -14.89
CA ILE A 15 1.70 -5.04 -14.43
C ILE A 15 0.24 -5.36 -14.07
N PRO A 16 -0.17 -5.18 -12.80
CA PRO A 16 -1.51 -5.54 -12.38
C PRO A 16 -2.52 -4.70 -13.14
N CYS A 17 -3.63 -5.34 -13.52
CA CYS A 17 -4.73 -4.73 -14.25
C CYS A 17 -6.02 -5.05 -13.52
N GLY A 18 -6.76 -4.03 -13.08
CA GLY A 18 -8.02 -4.24 -12.39
C GLY A 18 -8.85 -2.97 -12.26
N PHE A 19 -10.02 -3.10 -11.67
CA PHE A 19 -10.95 -1.99 -11.42
C PHE A 19 -10.72 -1.36 -10.06
N ILE A 20 -10.36 -2.16 -9.06
CA ILE A 20 -10.25 -1.76 -7.66
C ILE A 20 -8.85 -2.06 -7.14
N TYR A 21 -8.16 -1.01 -6.70
CA TYR A 21 -6.91 -1.11 -5.96
C TYR A 21 -7.22 -0.85 -4.48
N GLN A 22 -7.07 -1.88 -3.65
CA GLN A 22 -7.34 -1.81 -2.21
C GLN A 22 -6.03 -1.87 -1.43
N PHE A 23 -5.77 -0.83 -0.64
CA PHE A 23 -4.75 -0.87 0.40
C PHE A 23 -5.39 -1.32 1.71
N GLN A 24 -4.88 -2.39 2.30
CA GLN A 24 -5.17 -2.77 3.68
C GLN A 24 -4.04 -2.25 4.55
N LEU A 25 -4.33 -1.27 5.41
CA LEU A 25 -3.35 -0.64 6.27
C LEU A 25 -3.34 -1.40 7.61
N LEU A 26 -2.23 -2.06 7.92
CA LEU A 26 -2.18 -3.07 8.97
C LEU A 26 -1.69 -2.49 10.30
N ASN A 27 -0.58 -1.77 10.27
CA ASN A 27 0.08 -1.25 11.46
C ASN A 27 0.46 0.22 11.27
N THR A 28 0.56 0.95 12.37
CA THR A 28 1.17 2.28 12.43
C THR A 28 2.59 2.20 12.99
N TRP A 29 3.25 3.35 13.09
CA TRP A 29 4.56 3.47 13.75
C TRP A 29 4.48 3.66 15.28
N GLY A 30 3.31 3.49 15.89
CA GLY A 30 3.14 3.48 17.34
C GLY A 30 1.93 4.27 17.88
N ASP A 31 0.94 4.59 17.05
CA ASP A 31 -0.35 5.13 17.51
C ASP A 31 -1.43 4.06 17.33
N ASP A 32 -2.08 3.68 18.44
CA ASP A 32 -3.08 2.61 18.46
C ASP A 32 -4.49 3.08 18.06
N TYR A 33 -4.70 4.39 17.92
CA TYR A 33 -6.03 4.99 17.73
C TYR A 33 -6.22 5.55 16.33
N TYR A 34 -5.15 5.99 15.67
CA TYR A 34 -5.25 6.71 14.41
C TYR A 34 -4.19 6.28 13.40
N ILE A 35 -4.62 6.19 12.16
CA ILE A 35 -3.77 5.93 11.01
C ILE A 35 -4.01 6.98 9.92
N GLY A 36 -2.93 7.45 9.29
CA GLY A 36 -3.01 8.51 8.30
C GLY A 36 -2.05 8.36 7.14
N LEU A 37 -2.37 9.06 6.06
CA LEU A 37 -1.56 9.23 4.86
C LEU A 37 -1.69 10.67 4.37
N SER A 38 -0.66 11.17 3.69
CA SER A 38 -0.64 12.54 3.16
C SER A 38 -0.86 12.61 1.64
N GLY A 39 -0.70 11.52 0.92
CA GLY A 39 -0.90 11.53 -0.53
C GLY A 39 -0.73 10.16 -1.17
N ILE A 40 -1.38 9.98 -2.32
CA ILE A 40 -1.18 8.85 -3.22
C ILE A 40 -1.10 9.32 -4.66
N GLU A 41 -0.27 8.68 -5.47
CA GLU A 41 -0.23 8.91 -6.91
C GLU A 41 -0.12 7.57 -7.64
N PHE A 42 -0.88 7.46 -8.73
CA PHE A 42 -0.91 6.28 -9.58
C PHE A 42 -0.33 6.65 -10.96
N TYR A 43 0.45 5.75 -11.53
CA TYR A 43 1.07 5.92 -12.84
C TYR A 43 0.73 4.73 -13.73
N ASP A 44 0.34 5.01 -14.97
CA ASP A 44 -0.08 4.00 -15.94
C ASP A 44 1.11 3.21 -16.51
N ARG A 45 0.83 2.25 -17.39
CA ARG A 45 1.85 1.43 -18.08
C ARG A 45 2.89 2.23 -18.88
N ASN A 46 2.56 3.46 -19.28
CA ASN A 46 3.46 4.34 -20.03
C ASN A 46 4.31 5.19 -19.09
N GLY A 47 4.04 5.15 -17.77
CA GLY A 47 4.70 5.99 -16.78
C GLY A 47 4.01 7.34 -16.58
N GLU A 48 2.84 7.56 -17.19
CA GLU A 48 2.09 8.82 -17.09
C GLU A 48 1.22 8.83 -15.84
N LYS A 49 1.13 9.99 -15.17
CA LYS A 49 0.32 10.13 -13.96
C LYS A 49 -1.17 10.01 -14.29
N ILE A 50 -1.85 9.09 -13.62
CA ILE A 50 -3.29 8.92 -13.71
C ILE A 50 -3.96 10.03 -12.89
N ASN A 51 -4.84 10.81 -13.51
CA ASN A 51 -5.57 11.87 -12.83
C ASN A 51 -6.71 11.29 -11.97
N LEU A 52 -6.46 11.16 -10.68
CA LEU A 52 -7.45 10.72 -9.69
C LEU A 52 -8.22 11.91 -9.14
N ASN A 53 -9.51 11.72 -8.85
CA ASN A 53 -10.33 12.66 -8.11
C ASN A 53 -11.07 11.96 -6.97
N LEU A 54 -11.83 12.71 -6.17
CA LEU A 54 -12.56 12.18 -5.01
C LEU A 54 -13.48 11.01 -5.37
N LYS A 55 -14.10 10.97 -6.56
CA LYS A 55 -14.98 9.86 -6.95
C LYS A 55 -14.24 8.54 -7.12
N ASN A 56 -12.93 8.59 -7.37
CA ASN A 56 -12.10 7.40 -7.43
C ASN A 56 -11.76 6.86 -6.03
N LEU A 57 -11.94 7.65 -4.97
CA LEU A 57 -11.48 7.30 -3.63
C LEU A 57 -12.62 6.87 -2.72
N ALA A 58 -12.37 5.85 -1.92
CA ALA A 58 -13.18 5.53 -0.77
C ALA A 58 -12.27 5.01 0.34
N ALA A 59 -12.69 5.17 1.60
CA ALA A 59 -11.97 4.60 2.72
C ALA A 59 -12.94 4.06 3.77
N TYR A 60 -12.48 3.06 4.51
CA TYR A 60 -13.21 2.52 5.64
C TYR A 60 -12.24 2.27 6.81
N PRO A 61 -12.43 2.92 7.96
CA PRO A 61 -13.34 4.05 8.19
C PRO A 61 -13.01 5.29 7.31
N PRO A 62 -14.00 6.12 6.95
CA PRO A 62 -13.82 7.19 5.96
C PRO A 62 -12.93 8.35 6.45
N SER A 63 -13.07 8.74 7.72
CA SER A 63 -12.18 9.66 8.44
C SER A 63 -12.55 9.64 9.92
N ILE A 64 -11.87 10.44 10.76
CA ILE A 64 -12.26 10.60 12.17
C ILE A 64 -13.64 11.26 12.37
N ASN A 65 -14.25 11.83 11.34
CA ASN A 65 -15.61 12.37 11.41
C ASN A 65 -16.68 11.28 11.65
N CYS A 66 -16.32 9.99 11.58
CA CYS A 66 -17.23 8.91 11.96
C CYS A 66 -17.31 8.69 13.48
N LEU A 67 -16.46 9.35 14.27
CA LEU A 67 -16.48 9.26 15.73
C LEU A 67 -17.52 10.22 16.32
N GLU A 68 -18.21 9.77 17.37
CA GLU A 68 -19.16 10.61 18.09
C GLU A 68 -18.48 11.86 18.68
N GLY A 69 -19.12 13.02 18.54
CA GLY A 69 -18.60 14.30 19.04
C GLY A 69 -17.52 14.96 18.16
N VAL A 70 -17.11 14.32 17.06
CA VAL A 70 -16.18 14.92 16.08
C VAL A 70 -16.97 15.39 14.87
N PHE A 71 -16.81 16.68 14.53
CA PHE A 71 -17.51 17.29 13.40
C PHE A 71 -16.56 18.15 12.57
N ASN A 72 -16.75 18.12 11.25
CA ASN A 72 -16.06 18.99 10.29
C ASN A 72 -14.52 18.95 10.36
N ASP A 73 -13.93 17.82 10.76
CA ASP A 73 -12.49 17.64 10.62
C ASP A 73 -12.13 17.55 9.14
N ILE A 74 -11.14 18.34 8.74
CA ILE A 74 -10.74 18.51 7.34
C ILE A 74 -9.91 17.34 6.78
N ARG A 75 -9.53 16.37 7.62
CA ARG A 75 -8.63 15.26 7.25
C ARG A 75 -9.37 14.12 6.57
N THR A 76 -10.00 14.44 5.46
CA THR A 76 -10.85 13.56 4.66
C THR A 76 -10.09 12.95 3.49
N VAL A 77 -10.65 11.92 2.87
CA VAL A 77 -9.98 11.09 1.85
C VAL A 77 -9.60 11.87 0.58
N ASP A 78 -10.29 12.97 0.26
CA ASP A 78 -9.97 13.86 -0.87
C ASP A 78 -8.54 14.44 -0.78
N LYS A 79 -8.01 14.61 0.44
CA LYS A 79 -6.66 15.12 0.67
C LYS A 79 -5.57 14.23 0.11
N LEU A 80 -5.86 12.96 -0.17
CA LEU A 80 -4.86 12.05 -0.74
C LEU A 80 -4.51 12.38 -2.20
N VAL A 81 -5.36 13.15 -2.90
CA VAL A 81 -5.18 13.48 -4.33
C VAL A 81 -5.30 14.99 -4.60
N ASP A 82 -5.21 15.83 -3.56
CA ASP A 82 -5.30 17.29 -3.71
C ASP A 82 -3.99 17.94 -4.20
N GLY A 83 -2.91 17.15 -4.30
CA GLY A 83 -1.60 17.56 -4.80
C GLY A 83 -0.64 18.09 -3.73
N PHE A 84 -1.06 18.21 -2.47
CA PHE A 84 -0.25 18.76 -1.37
C PHE A 84 0.33 17.66 -0.47
N ASN A 85 1.11 16.75 -1.05
CA ASN A 85 1.51 15.49 -0.41
C ASN A 85 2.56 15.63 0.72
N ASP A 86 3.25 16.76 0.81
CA ASP A 86 4.43 16.93 1.66
C ASP A 86 4.22 17.80 2.90
N SER A 87 2.97 18.18 3.20
CA SER A 87 2.67 19.00 4.36
C SER A 87 2.93 18.27 5.69
N LEU A 88 3.43 19.02 6.69
CA LEU A 88 3.60 18.56 8.07
C LEU A 88 2.51 19.09 9.02
N ASP A 89 1.59 19.94 8.57
CA ASP A 89 0.52 20.48 9.42
C ASP A 89 -0.72 19.56 9.50
N GLY A 90 -0.75 18.55 8.62
CA GLY A 90 -1.81 17.56 8.46
C GLY A 90 -3.13 18.07 7.91
N LYS A 91 -3.21 19.31 7.42
CA LYS A 91 -4.42 19.86 6.77
C LYS A 91 -4.66 19.25 5.39
N HIS A 92 -3.58 18.86 4.73
CA HIS A 92 -3.54 18.15 3.44
C HIS A 92 -3.21 16.68 3.68
N SER A 93 -3.96 16.03 4.57
CA SER A 93 -3.74 14.62 4.88
C SER A 93 -5.04 13.97 5.30
N TRP A 94 -5.17 12.69 5.01
CA TRP A 94 -6.28 11.88 5.48
C TRP A 94 -5.91 11.25 6.83
N LEU A 95 -6.89 11.18 7.75
CA LEU A 95 -6.77 10.48 9.02
C LEU A 95 -8.04 9.70 9.33
N ALA A 96 -7.88 8.44 9.69
CA ALA A 96 -8.98 7.57 10.10
C ALA A 96 -8.70 6.95 11.49
N PRO A 97 -9.75 6.63 12.25
CA PRO A 97 -9.61 5.87 13.48
C PRO A 97 -9.26 4.41 13.16
N ILE A 98 -8.52 3.79 14.07
CA ILE A 98 -8.33 2.34 14.14
C ILE A 98 -9.44 1.81 15.04
N LEU A 99 -10.36 1.05 14.47
CA LEU A 99 -11.49 0.49 15.21
C LEU A 99 -11.20 -0.98 15.58
N PRO A 100 -11.70 -1.47 16.73
CA PRO A 100 -11.54 -2.87 17.11
C PRO A 100 -12.02 -3.82 16.00
N GLN A 101 -11.23 -4.88 15.74
CA GLN A 101 -11.54 -5.94 14.77
C GLN A 101 -11.74 -5.45 13.32
N THR A 102 -11.33 -4.21 13.03
CA THR A 102 -11.52 -3.59 11.73
C THR A 102 -10.16 -3.26 11.13
N ILE A 103 -9.94 -3.71 9.89
CA ILE A 103 -8.76 -3.31 9.11
C ILE A 103 -9.09 -2.00 8.39
N ASN A 104 -8.23 -1.00 8.54
CA ASN A 104 -8.34 0.24 7.78
C ASN A 104 -8.07 -0.02 6.29
N ARG A 105 -9.03 0.35 5.44
CA ARG A 105 -8.96 0.13 4.00
C ARG A 105 -9.06 1.44 3.25
N LEU A 106 -8.21 1.58 2.23
CA LEU A 106 -8.27 2.66 1.25
C LEU A 106 -8.48 2.03 -0.12
N TYR A 107 -9.42 2.56 -0.88
CA TYR A 107 -9.80 2.09 -2.21
C TYR A 107 -9.54 3.16 -3.25
N VAL A 108 -8.94 2.74 -4.37
CA VAL A 108 -8.89 3.51 -5.60
C VAL A 108 -9.65 2.73 -6.68
N LYS A 109 -10.75 3.32 -7.17
CA LYS A 109 -11.70 2.70 -8.08
C LYS A 109 -11.65 3.37 -9.45
N PHE A 110 -11.74 2.56 -10.50
CA PHE A 110 -11.75 3.00 -11.88
C PHE A 110 -13.00 2.47 -12.61
N ASP A 111 -13.55 3.27 -13.53
CA ASP A 111 -14.72 2.89 -14.33
C ASP A 111 -14.40 1.84 -15.42
N ARG A 112 -13.11 1.62 -15.67
CA ARG A 112 -12.58 0.63 -16.61
C ARG A 112 -11.36 -0.06 -15.99
N PRO A 113 -10.98 -1.27 -16.45
CA PRO A 113 -9.75 -1.89 -16.00
C PRO A 113 -8.56 -0.97 -16.28
N MET A 114 -7.77 -0.70 -15.25
CA MET A 114 -6.58 0.15 -15.33
C MET A 114 -5.33 -0.67 -15.05
N LYS A 115 -4.30 -0.47 -15.87
CA LYS A 115 -2.95 -1.01 -15.64
C LYS A 115 -2.13 0.03 -14.90
N VAL A 116 -1.62 -0.34 -13.74
CA VAL A 116 -0.86 0.57 -12.87
C VAL A 116 0.57 0.06 -12.76
N LEU A 117 1.51 0.81 -13.36
CA LEU A 117 2.93 0.48 -13.34
C LEU A 117 3.57 0.86 -12.01
N ARG A 118 3.16 2.00 -11.45
CA ARG A 118 3.80 2.57 -10.27
C ARG A 118 2.79 3.27 -9.39
N ILE A 119 2.98 3.15 -8.08
CA ILE A 119 2.23 3.88 -7.06
C ILE A 119 3.24 4.60 -6.17
N LYS A 120 3.00 5.88 -5.89
CA LYS A 120 3.72 6.62 -4.86
C LYS A 120 2.78 6.89 -3.68
N MET A 121 3.30 6.76 -2.46
CA MET A 121 2.54 6.98 -1.23
C MET A 121 3.33 7.87 -0.28
N TRP A 122 2.69 8.92 0.24
CA TRP A 122 3.27 9.82 1.24
C TRP A 122 2.68 9.53 2.60
N ASN A 123 3.54 9.30 3.57
CA ASN A 123 3.14 8.94 4.92
C ASN A 123 2.75 10.17 5.75
N TYR A 124 1.97 9.97 6.83
CA TYR A 124 1.43 11.06 7.64
C TYR A 124 2.52 11.90 8.33
N GLY A 125 2.63 13.17 7.95
CA GLY A 125 3.69 14.06 8.44
C GLY A 125 3.47 14.67 9.82
N LYS A 126 2.21 15.01 10.17
CA LYS A 126 1.91 15.82 11.37
C LYS A 126 2.28 15.12 12.68
N THR A 127 2.01 13.83 12.76
CA THR A 127 2.30 13.01 13.93
C THR A 127 2.83 11.68 13.43
N PRO A 128 4.14 11.54 13.21
CA PRO A 128 4.68 10.40 12.47
C PRO A 128 4.36 9.02 13.06
N SER A 129 4.05 8.89 14.35
CA SER A 129 3.59 7.64 14.95
C SER A 129 2.26 7.14 14.34
N ARG A 130 1.43 8.04 13.82
CA ARG A 130 0.16 7.73 13.10
C ARG A 130 0.36 7.33 11.64
N GLY A 131 1.60 7.40 11.14
CA GLY A 131 1.88 7.00 9.77
C GLY A 131 1.69 5.50 9.59
N VAL A 132 1.30 5.08 8.39
CA VAL A 132 1.25 3.68 7.98
C VAL A 132 2.66 3.08 8.08
N LYS A 133 2.77 1.92 8.72
CA LYS A 133 4.00 1.12 8.80
C LYS A 133 3.95 -0.05 7.84
N ASP A 134 3.01 -0.96 8.04
CA ASP A 134 2.84 -2.16 7.21
C ASP A 134 1.50 -2.11 6.47
N PHE A 135 1.45 -2.52 5.20
CA PHE A 135 0.23 -2.55 4.39
C PHE A 135 0.26 -3.65 3.33
N ASN A 136 -0.92 -4.08 2.90
CA ASN A 136 -1.10 -4.92 1.72
C ASN A 136 -1.74 -4.11 0.60
N LEU A 137 -1.41 -4.43 -0.64
CA LEU A 137 -2.07 -3.91 -1.82
C LEU A 137 -2.68 -5.07 -2.59
N LEU A 138 -3.99 -4.97 -2.80
CA LEU A 138 -4.79 -5.92 -3.55
C LEU A 138 -5.34 -5.25 -4.81
N VAL A 139 -5.48 -6.01 -5.88
CA VAL A 139 -6.12 -5.60 -7.13
C VAL A 139 -7.22 -6.59 -7.45
N ASP A 140 -8.47 -6.11 -7.46
CA ASP A 140 -9.67 -6.95 -7.58
C ASP A 140 -9.62 -8.18 -6.64
N ASP A 141 -9.34 -7.90 -5.36
CA ASP A 141 -9.20 -8.86 -4.26
C ASP A 141 -8.01 -9.84 -4.33
N LEU A 142 -7.18 -9.77 -5.37
CA LEU A 142 -5.92 -10.51 -5.45
C LEU A 142 -4.81 -9.71 -4.79
N LEU A 143 -4.14 -10.30 -3.80
CA LEU A 143 -2.93 -9.72 -3.19
C LEU A 143 -1.82 -9.63 -4.24
N VAL A 144 -1.34 -8.42 -4.51
CA VAL A 144 -0.26 -8.18 -5.48
C VAL A 144 1.01 -7.66 -4.84
N TYR A 145 0.96 -7.08 -3.63
CA TYR A 145 2.12 -6.51 -2.97
C TYR A 145 1.94 -6.41 -1.44
N ASN A 146 3.01 -6.73 -0.69
CA ASN A 146 3.14 -6.46 0.74
C ASN A 146 4.19 -5.38 0.94
N GLY A 147 3.84 -4.32 1.67
CA GLY A 147 4.64 -3.12 1.80
C GLY A 147 4.93 -2.73 3.24
N ARG A 148 6.10 -2.11 3.41
CA ARG A 148 6.44 -1.36 4.62
C ARG A 148 6.88 0.06 4.24
N MET A 149 6.23 1.07 4.80
CA MET A 149 6.58 2.48 4.60
C MET A 149 7.44 2.98 5.74
N GLN A 150 8.46 3.79 5.44
CA GLN A 150 9.26 4.48 6.46
C GLN A 150 8.42 5.50 7.25
N GLN A 151 8.77 5.68 8.52
CA GLN A 151 8.20 6.74 9.34
C GLN A 151 8.66 8.11 8.81
N ARG A 152 7.80 9.13 8.87
CA ARG A 152 8.23 10.50 8.58
C ARG A 152 9.14 10.96 9.71
N GLU A 153 10.37 11.34 9.39
CA GLU A 153 11.22 12.00 10.38
C GLU A 153 10.73 13.43 10.61
N LYS A 154 10.65 13.86 11.87
CA LYS A 154 10.60 15.29 12.17
C LYS A 154 12.01 15.79 11.92
N CYS A 155 12.25 16.56 10.85
CA CYS A 155 13.58 17.05 10.48
C CYS A 155 14.38 17.45 11.73
N ALA A 156 15.38 16.64 12.08
CA ALA A 156 16.30 16.92 13.17
C ALA A 156 17.64 17.32 12.55
N LYS A 157 17.80 18.64 12.37
CA LYS A 157 19.06 19.38 12.11
C LYS A 157 19.65 19.28 10.70
N GLU A 158 20.14 20.44 10.26
CA GLU A 158 20.59 20.83 8.92
C GLU A 158 21.93 20.23 8.44
N PHE A 159 22.27 18.97 8.76
CA PHE A 159 23.57 18.45 8.31
C PHE A 159 23.61 17.00 7.81
N ASP A 160 22.46 16.36 7.59
CA ASP A 160 22.43 15.07 6.88
C ASP A 160 21.83 15.25 5.48
N THR A 161 22.72 15.39 4.49
CA THR A 161 22.40 15.54 3.05
C THR A 161 21.79 14.27 2.44
N LYS A 162 21.47 13.25 3.24
CA LYS A 162 20.95 11.96 2.79
C LYS A 162 19.48 11.74 3.15
N CYS A 163 18.64 12.78 3.15
CA CYS A 163 17.19 12.58 3.23
C CYS A 163 16.64 12.06 1.90
N LYS A 164 16.73 10.72 1.78
CA LYS A 164 16.01 9.80 0.91
C LYS A 164 14.57 10.27 0.64
N THR A 165 14.10 10.01 -0.58
CA THR A 165 12.73 10.23 -1.10
C THR A 165 11.63 10.26 -0.03
N ARG A 166 10.83 11.34 -0.01
CA ARG A 166 9.75 11.60 0.97
C ARG A 166 8.51 10.70 0.85
N TYR A 167 8.53 9.75 -0.09
CA TYR A 167 7.44 8.85 -0.45
C TYR A 167 7.93 7.41 -0.61
N HIS A 168 7.04 6.47 -0.31
CA HIS A 168 7.20 5.06 -0.64
C HIS A 168 6.81 4.83 -2.11
N THR A 169 7.56 3.99 -2.82
CA THR A 169 7.27 3.65 -4.23
C THR A 169 7.02 2.16 -4.37
N ILE A 170 5.90 1.82 -5.01
CA ILE A 170 5.58 0.47 -5.48
C ILE A 170 5.77 0.49 -7.00
N SER A 171 6.62 -0.38 -7.54
CA SER A 171 6.86 -0.49 -8.98
C SER A 171 6.63 -1.93 -9.44
N PHE A 172 5.79 -2.10 -10.45
CA PHE A 172 5.50 -3.38 -11.09
C PHE A 172 6.26 -3.45 -12.42
N THR A 173 7.58 -3.62 -12.37
CA THR A 173 8.40 -3.70 -13.59
C THR A 173 8.32 -5.10 -14.20
N LYS A 174 8.45 -5.15 -15.52
CA LYS A 174 8.63 -6.39 -16.26
C LYS A 174 10.09 -6.83 -16.08
N GLY A 175 10.38 -7.67 -15.09
CA GLY A 175 11.59 -8.51 -15.05
C GLY A 175 12.97 -7.87 -15.22
N GLU A 176 13.19 -6.60 -14.86
CA GLU A 176 14.55 -5.99 -14.85
C GLU A 176 14.89 -5.34 -13.51
N GLN A 177 14.45 -5.94 -12.40
CA GLN A 177 14.84 -5.48 -11.06
C GLN A 177 16.17 -6.10 -10.58
N LEU A 178 17.06 -6.51 -11.48
CA LEU A 178 18.38 -7.06 -11.11
C LEU A 178 19.60 -6.38 -11.78
N SER A 179 19.43 -5.43 -12.70
CA SER A 179 20.57 -4.84 -13.43
C SER A 179 21.08 -3.51 -12.83
N LEU A 180 20.21 -2.66 -12.28
CA LEU A 180 20.59 -1.34 -11.77
C LEU A 180 21.29 -1.38 -10.40
N GLU A 181 20.91 -2.31 -9.52
CA GLU A 181 21.55 -2.48 -8.20
C GLU A 181 22.91 -3.20 -8.31
N HIS A 182 23.06 -4.17 -9.23
CA HIS A 182 24.36 -4.80 -9.50
C HIS A 182 25.37 -3.81 -10.11
N GLN A 183 24.94 -2.89 -10.97
CA GLN A 183 25.83 -1.89 -11.54
C GLN A 183 26.25 -0.83 -10.50
N ALA A 184 25.35 -0.42 -9.61
CA ALA A 184 25.68 0.49 -8.52
C ALA A 184 26.60 -0.15 -7.46
N ALA A 185 26.40 -1.43 -7.14
CA ALA A 185 27.27 -2.18 -6.22
C ALA A 185 28.65 -2.50 -6.83
N THR A 186 28.70 -2.80 -8.13
CA THR A 186 29.97 -3.07 -8.83
C THR A 186 30.80 -1.79 -9.00
N ALA A 187 30.16 -0.63 -9.22
CA ALA A 187 30.83 0.67 -9.26
C ALA A 187 31.32 1.16 -7.88
N ALA A 188 30.73 0.66 -6.79
CA ALA A 188 31.11 1.01 -5.42
C ALA A 188 32.25 0.15 -4.85
N ASN A 189 32.56 -1.01 -5.45
CA ASN A 189 33.56 -1.95 -4.95
C ASN A 189 35.00 -1.72 -5.44
N SER A 190 35.24 -0.68 -6.23
CA SER A 190 36.59 -0.20 -6.54
C SER A 190 36.95 0.99 -5.67
N ASN A 191 36.90 0.86 -4.34
CA ASN A 191 37.72 1.64 -3.41
C ASN A 191 37.55 1.19 -1.95
N LYS A 192 38.66 0.68 -1.41
CA LYS A 192 39.09 0.66 -0.01
C LYS A 192 38.57 -0.44 0.92
N ASP A 193 39.54 -1.32 1.17
CA ASP A 193 39.84 -2.01 2.41
C ASP A 193 39.53 -1.25 3.71
N SER A 194 39.33 -2.06 4.75
CA SER A 194 39.34 -1.79 6.20
C SER A 194 38.00 -1.47 6.89
N ALA A 195 37.46 -2.53 7.49
CA ALA A 195 36.84 -2.65 8.81
C ALA A 195 35.84 -1.57 9.26
N ASP A 196 34.54 -1.90 9.20
CA ASP A 196 33.70 -1.97 10.41
C ASP A 196 32.43 -2.79 10.11
N GLU A 197 32.16 -3.80 10.94
CA GLU A 197 31.11 -4.80 10.74
C GLU A 197 29.80 -4.30 11.34
N SER A 198 29.04 -3.50 10.58
CA SER A 198 27.65 -3.17 10.92
C SER A 198 26.70 -3.86 9.94
N ARG A 199 26.06 -4.93 10.44
CA ARG A 199 24.99 -5.68 9.79
C ARG A 199 23.85 -4.73 9.39
N PHE A 200 23.76 -4.41 8.10
CA PHE A 200 22.56 -3.81 7.52
C PHE A 200 21.53 -4.91 7.24
N GLU A 201 20.46 -4.95 8.02
CA GLU A 201 19.28 -5.74 7.68
C GLU A 201 18.61 -5.13 6.43
N ILE A 202 18.77 -5.81 5.31
CA ILE A 202 18.08 -5.51 4.06
C ILE A 202 16.64 -6.00 4.22
N SER A 203 15.68 -5.05 4.18
CA SER A 203 14.24 -5.31 4.22
C SER A 203 13.81 -6.10 2.97
N HIS A 204 13.69 -7.41 3.09
CA HIS A 204 13.15 -8.27 2.06
C HIS A 204 11.62 -8.14 2.00
N ASN A 205 11.09 -7.39 1.03
CA ASN A 205 9.65 -7.37 0.73
C ASN A 205 9.37 -8.35 -0.42
N ARG A 206 8.71 -9.46 -0.11
CA ARG A 206 8.35 -10.52 -1.07
C ARG A 206 6.99 -10.22 -1.71
N LEU A 207 6.97 -10.08 -3.03
CA LEU A 207 5.75 -10.14 -3.86
C LEU A 207 5.24 -11.59 -3.83
N LEU A 208 3.97 -11.80 -3.49
CA LEU A 208 3.33 -13.10 -3.57
C LEU A 208 2.15 -12.98 -4.53
N ILE A 209 2.25 -13.62 -5.69
CA ILE A 209 1.10 -13.91 -6.54
C ILE A 209 0.59 -15.27 -6.04
N LEU A 210 -0.55 -15.28 -5.34
CA LEU A 210 -1.28 -16.52 -5.09
C LEU A 210 -2.25 -16.72 -6.24
N ASP A 211 -1.91 -17.60 -7.18
CA ASP A 211 -2.85 -18.06 -8.20
C ASP A 211 -3.87 -19.01 -7.56
N SER A 212 -5.15 -18.77 -7.84
CA SER A 212 -6.27 -19.53 -7.29
C SER A 212 -6.79 -20.52 -8.34
N ARG A 213 -6.07 -21.62 -8.57
CA ARG A 213 -6.59 -22.78 -9.32
C ARG A 213 -6.23 -24.14 -8.71
N SER A 214 -7.24 -24.66 -8.00
CA SER A 214 -7.63 -26.06 -7.72
C SER A 214 -6.65 -27.04 -7.05
N LYS A 215 -7.06 -27.57 -5.90
CA LYS A 215 -7.50 -28.98 -5.73
C LYS A 215 -8.17 -29.18 -4.37
N SER A 216 -9.41 -29.67 -4.38
CA SER A 216 -10.13 -30.20 -3.21
C SER A 216 -9.37 -31.40 -2.61
N PRO A 217 -9.53 -31.67 -1.31
CA PRO A 217 -10.20 -32.93 -0.96
C PRO A 217 -11.13 -32.87 0.29
N ASN A 218 -12.24 -33.58 0.15
CA ASN A 218 -13.00 -34.40 1.12
C ASN A 218 -13.42 -33.85 2.50
N ILE A 219 -14.71 -33.49 2.55
CA ILE A 219 -15.78 -33.94 3.47
C ILE A 219 -15.33 -34.65 4.76
N ILE A 220 -15.60 -34.01 5.91
CA ILE A 220 -16.27 -34.65 7.06
C ILE A 220 -17.37 -33.71 7.56
N ASP A 221 -18.55 -34.31 7.66
CA ASP A 221 -19.86 -33.78 8.00
C ASP A 221 -20.00 -33.53 9.51
N GLN A 222 -20.43 -32.34 9.94
CA GLN A 222 -21.22 -32.16 11.17
C GLN A 222 -22.18 -30.98 11.02
N THR A 223 -23.46 -31.33 11.03
CA THR A 223 -24.65 -30.52 10.86
C THR A 223 -24.93 -29.66 12.10
N THR A 224 -25.10 -28.35 11.93
CA THR A 224 -26.04 -27.56 12.75
C THR A 224 -26.71 -26.50 11.88
N HIS A 225 -27.99 -26.74 11.61
CA HIS A 225 -28.95 -25.80 11.02
C HIS A 225 -29.01 -24.49 11.82
N ILE A 226 -28.88 -23.34 11.15
CA ILE A 226 -29.74 -22.16 11.38
C ILE A 226 -30.02 -21.47 10.03
N ASN A 227 -31.26 -21.02 9.92
CA ASN A 227 -32.05 -20.60 8.78
C ASN A 227 -31.51 -19.40 7.99
N THR A 228 -31.81 -19.43 6.70
CA THR A 228 -31.69 -18.37 5.68
C THR A 228 -32.53 -17.14 6.01
N ASP A 229 -32.01 -15.94 5.73
CA ASP A 229 -32.86 -14.94 5.09
C ASP A 229 -32.08 -13.97 4.20
N GLU A 230 -32.75 -13.59 3.12
CA GLU A 230 -32.22 -13.00 1.90
C GLU A 230 -32.06 -11.47 1.95
N ARG A 231 -31.21 -10.97 1.03
CA ARG A 231 -31.36 -9.73 0.25
C ARG A 231 -31.92 -8.50 0.96
N ASN A 232 -31.05 -7.51 1.22
CA ASN A 232 -31.41 -6.08 1.12
C ASN A 232 -30.15 -5.22 0.91
N TRP A 233 -29.93 -4.76 -0.33
CA TRP A 233 -28.87 -3.80 -0.70
C TRP A 233 -29.43 -2.44 -1.16
N GLU A 234 -30.70 -2.15 -0.89
CA GLU A 234 -31.28 -0.83 -1.12
C GLU A 234 -31.51 -0.16 0.22
N PHE A 235 -30.67 0.82 0.61
CA PHE A 235 -31.04 1.97 1.45
C PHE A 235 -29.81 2.86 1.64
N TYR A 236 -29.43 3.65 0.62
CA TYR A 236 -28.71 4.93 0.81
C TYR A 236 -28.85 5.81 -0.44
N LEU A 237 -30.09 6.23 -0.74
CA LEU A 237 -30.37 7.43 -1.53
C LEU A 237 -31.70 8.04 -1.05
N GLY A 238 -31.64 9.26 -0.50
CA GLY A 238 -32.82 10.13 -0.34
C GLY A 238 -33.27 10.35 1.10
N GLY A 239 -32.98 11.56 1.61
CA GLY A 239 -33.43 12.10 2.88
C GLY A 239 -32.69 13.39 3.19
#